data_AF-A0A7Y2NE56-F1
#
_entry.id   AF-A0A7Y2NE56-F1
#
_cell.length_a   1.000
_cell.length_b   1.000
_cell.length_c   1.000
_cell.angle_alpha   90.00
_cell.angle_beta   90.00
_cell.angle_gamma   90.00
#
_symmetry.space_group_name_H-M   'P 1'
#
loop_
_entity.id
_entity.type
_entity.pdbx_description
1 polymer ?
#
loop_
_entity_poly.entity_id
_entity_poly.type
_entity_poly.pdbx_seq_one_letter_code
_entity_poly.pdbx_strand_id
1 'polypeptide(L)'
;MTYTEMDAAAASAAITKYRAGLDGEVGAALAVVGLSADRVQREAAIRDDMIRVAHRAGASLRQLAEVSGLGRKSVTAIVASAPDS
;
A
#
# COMPACT_ATOMS: atom_id res chain seq x y z
N MET A 1 0.96 21.18 -4.42
CA MET A 1 0.49 20.44 -3.23
C MET A 1 1.04 21.17 -2.01
N THR A 2 0.17 21.78 -1.21
CA THR A 2 0.59 22.54 -0.03
C THR A 2 0.50 21.61 1.17
N TYR A 3 1.61 21.42 1.88
CA TYR A 3 1.62 20.62 3.10
C TYR A 3 0.82 21.33 4.18
N THR A 4 -0.25 20.71 4.67
CA THR A 4 -1.17 21.33 5.63
C THR A 4 -0.77 21.01 7.06
N GLU A 5 -1.26 21.79 8.03
CA GLU A 5 -1.09 21.47 9.46
C GLU A 5 -1.70 20.11 9.82
N MET A 6 -2.79 19.71 9.14
CA MET A 6 -3.38 18.39 9.29
C MET A 6 -2.44 17.28 8.82
N ASP A 7 -1.72 17.49 7.71
CA ASP A 7 -0.73 16.54 7.22
C ASP A 7 0.44 16.40 8.21
N ALA A 8 0.86 17.51 8.82
CA ALA A 8 1.90 17.53 9.85
C ALA A 8 1.47 16.78 11.13
N ALA A 9 0.22 17.00 11.58
CA ALA A 9 -0.35 16.31 12.73
C ALA A 9 -0.48 14.81 12.48
N ALA A 10 -0.95 14.40 11.30
CA ALA A 10 -1.07 13.00 10.91
C ALA A 10 0.30 12.31 10.85
N ALA A 11 1.31 12.96 10.27
CA ALA A 11 2.67 12.44 10.23
C ALA A 11 3.26 12.26 11.65
N SER A 12 3.06 13.24 12.52
CA SER A 12 3.53 13.20 13.91
C SER A 12 2.86 12.08 14.72
N ALA A 13 1.56 11.86 14.53
CA ALA A 13 0.83 10.77 15.14
C ALA A 13 1.34 9.40 14.67
N ALA A 14 1.60 9.24 13.36
CA ALA A 14 2.15 8.00 12.80
C ALA A 14 3.56 7.71 13.31
N ILE A 15 4.43 8.72 13.38
CA ILE A 15 5.77 8.59 13.98
C ILE A 15 5.66 8.14 15.44
N THR A 16 4.76 8.77 16.21
CA THR A 16 4.54 8.43 17.62
C THR A 16 4.02 7.01 17.81
N LYS A 17 3.11 6.56 16.94
CA LYS A 17 2.62 5.17 16.91
C LYS A 17 3.78 4.18 16.69
N TYR A 18 4.64 4.44 15.70
CA TYR A 18 5.64 3.46 15.28
C TYR A 18 6.93 3.45 16.10
N ARG A 19 7.28 4.54 16.77
CA ARG A 19 8.43 4.55 17.70
C ARG A 19 8.24 3.64 18.92
N ALA A 20 7.03 3.10 19.14
CA ALA A 20 6.72 2.10 20.18
C ALA A 20 7.18 2.51 21.60
N GLY A 21 7.12 3.82 21.92
CA GLY A 21 7.57 4.36 23.20
C GLY A 21 9.08 4.51 23.36
N LEU A 22 9.89 4.16 22.36
CA LEU A 22 11.35 4.32 22.37
C LEU A 22 11.76 5.72 21.89
N ASP A 23 12.91 6.18 22.37
CA ASP A 23 13.54 7.46 22.04
C ASP A 23 14.80 7.27 21.18
N GLY A 24 15.36 8.39 20.72
CA GLY A 24 16.64 8.43 20.02
C GLY A 24 16.65 7.63 18.71
N GLU A 25 17.82 7.08 18.37
CA GLU A 25 18.05 6.39 17.10
C GLU A 25 17.16 5.16 16.91
N VAL A 26 16.93 4.39 17.97
CA VAL A 26 16.10 3.17 17.91
C VAL A 26 14.63 3.52 17.64
N GLY A 27 14.08 4.51 18.36
CA GLY A 27 12.71 4.97 18.13
C GLY A 27 12.52 5.55 16.73
N ALA A 28 13.50 6.32 16.24
CA ALA A 28 13.48 6.85 14.88
C ALA A 28 13.54 5.75 13.81
N ALA A 29 14.42 4.75 13.98
CA ALA A 29 14.54 3.63 13.05
C ALA A 29 13.22 2.83 12.98
N LEU A 30 12.59 2.54 14.11
CA LEU A 30 11.29 1.87 14.14
C LEU A 30 10.19 2.71 13.47
N ALA A 31 10.18 4.03 13.70
CA ALA A 31 9.25 4.92 13.04
C ALA A 31 9.36 4.83 11.51
N VAL A 32 10.59 4.87 10.97
CA VAL A 32 10.85 4.75 9.52
C VAL A 32 10.42 3.39 8.99
N VAL A 33 10.71 2.30 9.69
CA VAL A 33 10.30 0.95 9.28
C VAL A 33 8.78 0.84 9.22
N GLY A 34 8.08 1.29 10.26
CA GLY A 34 6.61 1.27 10.33
C GLY A 34 5.96 2.11 9.23
N LEU A 35 6.43 3.33 9.01
CA LEU A 35 5.96 4.21 7.93
C LEU A 35 6.21 3.60 6.54
N SER A 36 7.35 2.93 6.35
CA SER A 36 7.68 2.26 5.08
C SER A 36 6.75 1.06 4.84
N ALA A 37 6.46 0.28 5.88
CA ALA A 37 5.51 -0.82 5.79
C ALA A 37 4.10 -0.33 5.43
N ASP A 38 3.63 0.76 6.06
CA ASP A 38 2.36 1.40 5.70
C ASP A 38 2.33 1.87 4.25
N ARG A 39 3.41 2.47 3.76
CA ARG A 39 3.52 2.90 2.37
C ARG A 39 3.39 1.71 1.42
N VAL A 40 4.12 0.63 1.68
CA VAL A 40 4.06 -0.59 0.85
C VAL A 40 2.65 -1.19 0.85
N GLN A 41 1.97 -1.23 2.00
CA GLN A 41 0.59 -1.72 2.08
C GLN A 41 -0.39 -0.85 1.27
N ARG A 42 -0.26 0.49 1.36
CA ARG A 42 -1.09 1.43 0.58
C ARG A 42 -0.86 1.27 -0.92
N GLU A 43 0.40 1.21 -1.35
CA GLU A 43 0.75 1.01 -2.75
C GLU A 43 0.25 -0.35 -3.27
N ALA A 44 0.34 -1.40 -2.46
CA ALA A 44 -0.20 -2.72 -2.80
C ALA A 44 -1.73 -2.67 -2.98
N ALA A 45 -2.45 -2.00 -2.07
CA ALA A 45 -3.91 -1.84 -2.19
C ALA A 45 -4.29 -1.10 -3.48
N ILE A 46 -3.61 0.01 -3.80
CA ILE A 46 -3.84 0.77 -5.04
C ILE A 46 -3.55 -0.10 -6.26
N ARG A 47 -2.42 -0.82 -6.28
CA ARG A 47 -2.08 -1.73 -7.37
C ARG A 47 -3.16 -2.78 -7.57
N ASP A 48 -3.62 -3.41 -6.49
CA ASP A 48 -4.62 -4.47 -6.55
C ASP A 48 -5.98 -3.93 -7.06
N ASP A 49 -6.36 -2.72 -6.69
CA ASP A 49 -7.52 -2.02 -7.25
C ASP A 49 -7.36 -1.72 -8.74
N MET A 50 -6.19 -1.25 -9.16
CA MET A 50 -5.91 -1.01 -10.59
C MET A 50 -5.89 -2.29 -11.41
N ILE A 51 -5.41 -3.41 -10.84
CA ILE A 51 -5.52 -4.74 -11.45
C ILE A 51 -6.98 -5.10 -11.69
N ARG A 52 -7.87 -4.87 -10.71
CA ARG A 52 -9.31 -5.12 -10.87
C ARG A 52 -9.94 -4.24 -11.94
N VAL A 53 -9.61 -2.94 -11.96
CA VAL A 53 -10.09 -2.02 -13.00
C VAL A 53 -9.66 -2.47 -14.39
N ALA A 54 -8.37 -2.80 -14.57
CA ALA A 54 -7.85 -3.26 -15.85
C ALA A 54 -8.47 -4.59 -16.28
N HIS A 55 -8.67 -5.53 -15.35
CA HIS A 55 -9.37 -6.79 -15.62
C HIS A 55 -10.80 -6.55 -16.10
N ARG A 56 -11.57 -5.69 -15.42
CA ARG A 56 -12.94 -5.31 -15.86
C ARG A 56 -12.96 -4.63 -17.23
N ALA A 57 -11.89 -3.93 -17.60
CA ALA A 57 -11.70 -3.36 -18.93
C ALA A 57 -11.25 -4.39 -20.00
N GLY A 58 -11.09 -5.67 -19.64
CA GLY A 58 -10.78 -6.76 -20.56
C GLY A 58 -9.32 -7.20 -20.59
N ALA A 59 -8.46 -6.69 -19.70
CA ALA A 59 -7.08 -7.17 -19.62
C ALA A 59 -7.04 -8.64 -19.15
N SER A 60 -6.28 -9.48 -19.86
CA SER A 60 -6.13 -10.88 -19.47
C SER A 60 -5.29 -11.05 -18.19
N LEU A 61 -5.54 -12.12 -17.44
CA LEU A 61 -4.72 -12.47 -16.26
C LEU A 61 -3.22 -12.59 -16.60
N ARG A 62 -2.87 -12.97 -17.84
CA ARG A 62 -1.48 -13.04 -18.31
C ARG A 62 -0.86 -11.64 -18.41
N GLN A 63 -1.53 -10.70 -19.07
CA GLN A 63 -1.05 -9.32 -19.20
C GLN A 63 -0.90 -8.67 -17.83
N LEU A 64 -1.88 -8.87 -16.94
CA LEU A 64 -1.85 -8.34 -15.58
C LEU A 64 -0.67 -8.89 -14.76
N ALA A 65 -0.41 -10.20 -14.84
CA ALA A 65 0.76 -10.81 -14.18
C ALA A 65 2.09 -10.25 -14.71
N GLU A 66 2.19 -10.07 -16.02
CA GLU A 66 3.38 -9.52 -16.68
C GLU A 66 3.68 -8.08 -16.22
N VAL A 67 2.69 -7.18 -16.27
CA VAL A 67 2.92 -5.76 -15.94
C VAL A 67 3.02 -5.48 -14.44
N SER A 68 2.37 -6.28 -13.60
CA SER A 68 2.42 -6.12 -12.15
C SER A 68 3.64 -6.78 -11.50
N GLY A 69 4.35 -7.65 -12.24
CA GLY A 69 5.40 -8.52 -11.69
C GLY A 69 4.87 -9.58 -10.72
N LEU A 70 3.55 -9.74 -10.60
CA LEU A 70 2.93 -10.72 -9.72
C LEU A 70 2.75 -12.07 -10.40
N GLY A 71 2.82 -13.14 -9.61
CA GLY A 71 2.47 -14.48 -10.08
C GLY A 71 0.98 -14.58 -10.46
N ARG A 72 0.67 -15.44 -11.44
CA ARG A 72 -0.69 -15.69 -11.94
C ARG A 72 -1.70 -16.02 -10.82
N LYS A 73 -1.28 -16.79 -9.80
CA LYS A 73 -2.12 -17.14 -8.65
C LYS A 73 -2.53 -15.90 -7.84
N SER A 74 -1.59 -14.99 -7.58
CA SER A 74 -1.86 -13.75 -6.84
C SER A 74 -2.81 -12.84 -7.62
N VAL A 75 -2.58 -12.66 -8.92
CA VAL A 75 -3.48 -11.88 -9.79
C VAL A 75 -4.89 -12.47 -9.80
N THR A 76 -5.00 -13.79 -9.89
CA THR A 76 -6.31 -14.48 -9.87
C THR A 76 -7.06 -14.20 -8.56
N ALA A 77 -6.38 -14.27 -7.41
CA ALA A 77 -6.98 -13.98 -6.12
C ALA A 77 -7.40 -12.50 -5.97
N ILE A 78 -6.60 -11.57 -6.48
CA ILE A 78 -6.92 -10.13 -6.48
C ILE A 78 -8.19 -9.85 -7.28
N VAL A 79 -8.31 -10.45 -8.45
CA VAL A 79 -9.49 -10.30 -9.31
C VAL A 79 -10.72 -10.96 -8.69
N ALA A 80 -10.58 -12.15 -8.11
CA ALA A 80 -11.69 -12.90 -7.49
C ALA A 80 -12.21 -12.31 -6.17
N SER A 81 -11.44 -11.41 -5.54
CA SER A 81 -11.83 -10.74 -4.29
C SER A 81 -12.64 -9.45 -4.51
N ALA A 82 -12.94 -9.09 -5.75
CA ALA A 82 -13.85 -7.99 -6.04
C ALA A 82 -15.30 -8.41 -5.75
N PRO A 83 -16.09 -7.65 -4.99
CA PRO A 83 -17.52 -7.90 -4.89
C PRO A 83 -18.15 -7.75 -6.28
N ASP A 84 -18.96 -8.73 -6.68
CA ASP A 84 -19.76 -8.67 -7.90
C ASP A 84 -20.61 -7.40 -7.82
N SER A 85 -20.44 -6.52 -8.81
CA SER A 85 -21.17 -5.26 -8.93
C SER A 85 -22.59 -5.49 -9.40
#